data_AF-A0AAW7CU61-F1
#
_entry.id   AF-A0AAW7CU61-F1
#
_cell.length_a   1.000
_cell.length_b   1.000
_cell.length_c   1.000
_cell.angle_alpha   90.00
_cell.angle_beta   90.00
_cell.angle_gamma   90.00
#
_symmetry.space_group_name_H-M   'P 1'
#
loop_
_entity.id
_entity.type
_entity.pdbx_description
1 polymer ?
#
loop_
_entity_poly.entity_id
_entity_poly.type
_entity_poly.pdbx_seq_one_letter_code
_entity_poly.pdbx_strand_id
1 'polypeptide(L)'
;MNKKEQGWFMDLLWVFPELPGILLLLIGLLIRYWAIKGEEWMYDTGGPGIFSNITWVRNTFGEAVAQRLNLFIAWGIILVGLAFIALGIWLRVVSMTGK
;
A
#
# COMPACT_ATOMS: atom_id res chain seq x y z
N MET A 1 13.88 -21.85 -4.20
CA MET A 1 12.68 -21.14 -4.71
C MET A 1 12.45 -21.56 -6.15
N ASN A 2 11.29 -22.15 -6.45
CA ASN A 2 11.07 -22.96 -7.65
C ASN A 2 10.69 -22.06 -8.85
N LYS A 3 11.43 -22.13 -9.97
CA LYS A 3 11.22 -21.25 -11.16
C LYS A 3 9.80 -21.32 -11.76
N LYS A 4 9.06 -22.40 -11.51
CA LYS A 4 7.65 -22.55 -11.94
C LYS A 4 6.69 -21.62 -11.19
N GLU A 5 7.00 -21.22 -9.95
CA GLU A 5 6.14 -20.34 -9.15
C GLU A 5 6.25 -18.87 -9.55
N GLN A 6 7.33 -18.45 -10.21
CA GLN A 6 7.44 -17.08 -10.73
C GLN A 6 6.65 -16.87 -12.02
N GLY A 7 6.46 -17.93 -12.82
CA GLY A 7 5.74 -17.86 -14.10
C GLY A 7 4.28 -17.46 -13.92
N TRP A 8 3.53 -18.19 -13.09
CA TRP A 8 2.10 -17.93 -12.92
C TRP A 8 1.79 -16.56 -12.34
N PHE A 9 2.65 -16.03 -11.45
CA PHE A 9 2.47 -14.68 -10.89
C PHE A 9 2.68 -13.61 -11.96
N MET A 10 3.70 -13.75 -12.80
CA MET A 10 3.94 -12.84 -13.91
C MET A 10 2.83 -12.92 -14.96
N ASP A 11 2.33 -14.13 -15.26
CA ASP A 11 1.19 -14.32 -16.16
C ASP A 11 -0.07 -13.63 -15.63
N LEU A 12 -0.32 -13.70 -14.32
CA LEU A 12 -1.44 -13.00 -13.68
C LEU A 12 -1.31 -11.48 -13.80
N LEU A 13 -0.09 -10.94 -13.65
CA LEU A 13 0.18 -9.50 -13.84
C LEU A 13 0.04 -9.06 -15.30
N TRP A 14 0.27 -9.95 -16.26
CA TRP A 14 0.04 -9.67 -17.68
C TRP A 14 -1.46 -9.60 -18.02
N VAL A 15 -2.27 -10.48 -17.41
CA VAL A 15 -3.73 -10.48 -17.63
C VAL A 15 -4.41 -9.34 -16.86
N PHE A 16 -3.96 -9.08 -15.63
CA PHE A 16 -4.50 -8.06 -14.73
C PHE A 16 -3.40 -7.12 -14.24
N PRO A 17 -2.90 -6.21 -15.09
CA PRO A 17 -1.81 -5.29 -14.74
C PRO A 17 -2.17 -4.32 -13.62
N GLU A 18 -3.45 -4.12 -13.32
CA GLU A 18 -3.93 -3.30 -12.21
C GLU A 18 -3.82 -3.96 -10.82
N LEU A 19 -3.63 -5.28 -10.74
CA LEU A 19 -3.59 -6.03 -9.46
C LEU A 19 -2.62 -5.48 -8.41
N PRO A 20 -1.36 -5.12 -8.76
CA PRO A 20 -0.43 -4.53 -7.80
C PRO A 20 -0.97 -3.24 -7.18
N GLY A 21 -1.63 -2.41 -7.99
CA GLY A 21 -2.23 -1.16 -7.53
C GLY A 21 -3.43 -1.40 -6.62
N ILE A 22 -4.26 -2.41 -6.90
CA ILE A 22 -5.38 -2.83 -6.03
C ILE A 22 -4.86 -3.31 -4.68
N LEU A 23 -3.81 -4.13 -4.66
CA LEU A 23 -3.19 -4.61 -3.43
C LEU A 23 -2.65 -3.46 -2.58
N LEU A 24 -1.94 -2.51 -3.20
CA LEU A 24 -1.44 -1.31 -2.53
C LEU A 24 -2.59 -0.45 -1.99
N LEU A 25 -3.67 -0.30 -2.74
CA LEU A 25 -4.86 0.42 -2.29
C LEU A 25 -5.49 -0.23 -1.05
N LEU A 26 -5.64 -1.55 -1.05
CA LEU A 26 -6.17 -2.30 0.11
C LEU A 26 -5.28 -2.13 1.34
N ILE A 27 -3.95 -2.26 1.17
CA ILE A 27 -2.98 -2.04 2.26
C ILE A 27 -3.08 -0.60 2.78
N GLY A 28 -3.10 0.40 1.90
CA GLY A 28 -3.22 1.80 2.28
C GLY A 28 -4.52 2.11 3.02
N LEU A 29 -5.65 1.52 2.61
CA LEU A 29 -6.93 1.65 3.29
C LEU A 29 -6.94 0.99 4.67
N LEU A 30 -6.31 -0.18 4.82
CA LEU A 30 -6.14 -0.85 6.12
C LEU A 30 -5.30 0.00 7.08
N ILE A 31 -4.16 0.51 6.59
CA ILE A 31 -3.30 1.42 7.37
C ILE A 31 -4.08 2.67 7.78
N ARG A 32 -4.85 3.26 6.85
CA ARG A 32 -5.68 4.43 7.15
C ARG A 32 -6.72 4.14 8.22
N TYR A 33 -7.43 3.02 8.10
CA TYR A 33 -8.45 2.62 9.08
C TYR A 33 -7.83 2.45 10.48
N TRP A 34 -6.67 1.82 10.56
CA TRP A 34 -5.94 1.64 11.82
C TRP A 34 -5.40 2.95 12.37
N ALA A 35 -4.89 3.84 11.51
CA ALA A 35 -4.45 5.18 11.90
C ALA A 35 -5.57 6.05 12.47
N ILE A 36 -6.82 5.89 11.99
CA ILE A 36 -7.99 6.59 12.53
C ILE A 36 -8.39 6.00 13.88
N LYS A 37 -8.40 4.66 14.01
CA LYS A 37 -8.77 3.98 15.26
C LYS A 37 -7.74 4.18 16.39
N GLY A 38 -6.46 4.33 16.06
CA GLY A 38 -5.42 4.70 17.02
C GLY A 38 -5.17 3.67 18.12
N GLU A 39 -5.32 2.38 17.84
CA GLU A 39 -5.08 1.34 18.85
C GLU A 39 -3.61 1.31 19.28
N GLU A 40 -3.35 1.08 20.58
CA GLU A 40 -2.01 1.15 21.20
C GLU A 40 -0.97 0.25 20.51
N TRP A 41 -1.38 -0.95 20.10
CA TRP A 41 -0.51 -1.91 19.41
C TRP A 41 0.05 -1.34 18.10
N MET A 42 -0.64 -0.39 17.47
CA MET A 42 -0.18 0.28 16.26
C MET A 42 1.02 1.22 16.51
N TYR A 43 1.22 1.65 17.76
CA TYR A 43 2.41 2.41 18.16
C TYR A 43 3.49 1.52 18.77
N ASP A 44 3.11 0.42 19.42
CA ASP A 44 4.05 -0.49 20.08
C ASP A 44 4.72 -1.47 19.11
N THR A 45 4.05 -1.87 18.03
CA THR A 45 4.64 -2.72 17.00
C THR A 45 5.17 -1.96 15.79
N GLY A 46 5.11 -0.62 15.80
CA GLY A 46 5.43 0.22 14.64
C GLY A 46 4.38 0.15 13.52
N GLY A 47 3.13 -0.14 13.87
CA GLY A 47 2.02 -0.36 12.94
C GLY A 47 2.13 -1.71 12.23
N PRO A 48 1.38 -1.95 11.13
CA PRO A 48 1.69 -3.07 10.24
C PRO A 48 3.15 -2.91 9.82
N GLY A 49 4.02 -3.79 10.32
CA GLY A 49 5.46 -3.67 10.65
C GLY A 49 6.43 -3.00 9.66
N ILE A 50 6.03 -1.91 9.03
CA ILE A 50 6.77 -1.11 8.06
C ILE A 50 7.34 0.15 8.74
N PHE A 51 6.77 0.58 9.87
CA PHE A 51 7.10 1.87 10.49
C PHE A 51 7.55 1.74 11.94
N SER A 52 8.65 1.01 12.16
CA SER A 52 9.41 0.96 13.42
C SER A 52 9.79 2.33 13.99
N ASN A 53 9.71 3.40 13.19
CA ASN A 53 10.05 4.76 13.61
C ASN A 53 8.86 5.53 14.24
N ILE A 54 7.64 5.00 14.22
CA ILE A 54 6.45 5.72 14.72
C ILE A 54 6.40 5.78 16.24
N THR A 55 6.91 4.76 16.92
CA THR A 55 7.09 4.76 18.38
C THR A 55 8.02 5.88 18.82
N TRP A 56 9.11 6.10 18.08
CA TRP A 56 10.03 7.20 18.33
C TRP A 56 9.35 8.56 18.10
N VAL A 57 8.63 8.73 16.98
CA VAL A 57 7.89 9.97 16.69
C VAL A 57 6.85 10.27 17.78
N ARG A 58 6.13 9.27 18.28
CA ARG A 58 5.19 9.42 19.41
C ARG A 58 5.91 9.91 20.67
N ASN A 59 7.04 9.29 21.01
CA ASN A 59 7.80 9.63 22.22
C ASN A 59 8.50 11.00 22.13
N THR A 60 8.84 11.47 20.93
CA THR A 60 9.55 12.74 20.72
C THR A 60 8.60 13.92 20.43
N PHE A 61 7.55 13.71 19.64
CA PHE A 61 6.67 14.78 19.14
C PHE A 61 5.21 14.65 19.60
N GLY A 62 4.88 13.58 20.33
CA GLY A 62 3.55 13.32 20.84
C GLY A 62 2.67 12.49 19.90
N GLU A 63 1.61 11.92 20.46
CA GLU A 63 0.72 10.97 19.78
C GLU A 63 -0.05 11.57 18.61
N ALA A 64 -0.51 12.81 18.74
CA ALA A 64 -1.23 13.51 17.67
C ALA A 64 -0.39 13.70 16.40
N VAL A 65 0.93 13.93 16.54
CA VAL A 65 1.86 14.06 15.41
C VAL A 65 2.09 12.71 14.76
N ALA A 66 2.32 11.67 15.57
CA ALA A 66 2.49 10.30 15.09
C ALA A 66 1.25 9.81 14.31
N GLN A 67 0.04 10.11 14.79
CA GLN A 67 -1.20 9.75 14.11
C GLN A 67 -1.36 10.45 12.76
N ARG A 68 -1.05 11.76 12.69
CA ARG A 68 -1.07 12.52 11.42
C ARG A 68 -0.06 12.00 10.41
N LEU A 69 1.14 11.64 10.86
CA LEU A 69 2.17 11.05 10.00
C LEU A 69 1.69 9.71 9.42
N ASN A 70 1.09 8.86 10.25
CA ASN A 70 0.49 7.59 9.82
C ASN A 70 -0.60 7.77 8.77
N LEU A 71 -1.48 8.76 8.98
CA LEU A 71 -2.52 9.11 8.01
C LEU A 71 -1.92 9.62 6.69
N PHE A 72 -0.89 10.46 6.76
CA PHE A 72 -0.21 10.99 5.57
C PHE A 72 0.44 9.87 4.75
N ILE A 73 1.12 8.95 5.43
CA ILE A 73 1.71 7.75 4.82
C ILE A 73 0.63 6.87 4.18
N ALA A 74 -0.48 6.63 4.88
CA ALA A 74 -1.58 5.85 4.35
C ALA A 74 -2.14 6.47 3.05
N TRP A 75 -2.31 7.79 3.03
CA TRP A 75 -2.68 8.51 1.81
C TRP A 75 -1.63 8.39 0.71
N GLY A 76 -0.34 8.45 1.03
CA GLY A 76 0.73 8.21 0.07
C GLY A 76 0.64 6.83 -0.59
N ILE A 77 0.43 5.78 0.21
CA ILE A 77 0.26 4.40 -0.30
C ILE A 77 -0.99 4.29 -1.17
N ILE A 78 -2.12 4.89 -0.75
CA ILE A 78 -3.37 4.93 -1.53
C ILE A 78 -3.12 5.61 -2.89
N LEU A 79 -2.44 6.76 -2.91
CA LEU A 79 -2.14 7.50 -4.15
C LEU A 79 -1.25 6.69 -5.10
N VAL A 80 -0.21 6.03 -4.58
CA VAL A 80 0.63 5.13 -5.38
C VAL A 80 -0.18 3.95 -5.91
N GLY A 81 -1.05 3.36 -5.10
CA GLY A 81 -1.96 2.30 -5.52
C GLY A 81 -2.88 2.74 -6.66
N LEU A 82 -3.50 3.91 -6.54
CA LEU A 82 -4.34 4.50 -7.60
C LEU A 82 -3.54 4.76 -8.89
N ALA A 83 -2.30 5.26 -8.78
CA ALA A 83 -1.44 5.49 -9.93
C ALA A 83 -1.12 4.17 -10.66
N PHE A 84 -0.86 3.09 -9.91
CA PHE A 84 -0.60 1.77 -10.48
C PHE A 84 -1.87 1.15 -11.10
N ILE A 85 -3.04 1.36 -10.51
CA ILE A 85 -4.32 0.96 -11.11
C ILE A 85 -4.52 1.68 -12.44
N ALA A 86 -4.34 3.01 -12.46
CA ALA A 86 -4.50 3.81 -13.67
C ALA A 86 -3.51 3.38 -14.78
N LEU A 87 -2.25 3.12 -14.41
CA LEU A 87 -1.23 2.59 -15.33
C LEU A 87 -1.61 1.21 -15.86
N GLY A 88 -2.11 0.31 -15.00
CA GLY A 88 -2.56 -1.01 -15.41
C GLY A 88 -3.74 -0.97 -16.38
N ILE A 89 -4.75 -0.14 -16.08
CA ILE A 89 -5.89 0.10 -16.97
C ILE A 89 -5.40 0.65 -18.32
N TRP A 90 -4.49 1.62 -18.30
CA TRP A 90 -3.91 2.18 -19.51
C TRP A 90 -3.20 1.11 -20.36
N LEU A 91 -2.34 0.29 -19.75
CA LEU A 91 -1.65 -0.80 -20.44
C LEU A 91 -2.63 -1.81 -21.06
N ARG A 92 -3.72 -2.13 -20.35
CA ARG A 92 -4.78 -2.98 -20.88
C ARG A 92 -5.51 -2.36 -22.06
N VAL A 93 -5.84 -1.07 -22.00
CA VAL A 93 -6.50 -0.39 -23.12
C VAL A 93 -5.58 -0.35 -24.35
N VAL A 94 -4.31 0.02 -24.16
CA VAL A 94 -3.32 0.08 -25.23
C VAL A 94 -3.13 -1.29 -25.91
N SER A 95 -3.08 -2.37 -25.14
CA SER A 95 -2.96 -3.72 -25.71
C SER A 95 -4.20 -4.17 -26.48
N MET A 96 -5.39 -3.65 -26.15
CA MET A 96 -6.63 -3.92 -26.88
C MET A 96 -6.77 -3.08 -28.15
N THR A 97 -6.30 -1.83 -28.15
CA THR A 97 -6.40 -0.91 -29.30
C THR A 97 -5.25 -1.00 -30.29
N GLY A 98 -4.13 -1.63 -29.91
CA GLY A 98 -2.95 -1.78 -30.77
C GLY A 98 -3.04 -2.88 -31.83
N LYS A 99 -4.24 -3.19 -32.32
CA LYS A 99 -4.46 -4.09 -33.48
C LYS A 99 -4.72 -3.29 -34.75
#